data_AF-A0A9X2XYW8-F1
#
_entry.id   AF-A0A9X2XYW8-F1
#
_cell.length_a   1.000
_cell.length_b   1.000
_cell.length_c   1.000
_cell.angle_alpha   90.00
_cell.angle_beta   90.00
_cell.angle_gamma   90.00
#
_symmetry.space_group_name_H-M   'P 1'
#
loop_
_entity.id
_entity.type
_entity.pdbx_description
1 polymer ?
#
loop_
_entity_poly.entity_id
_entity_poly.type
_entity_poly.pdbx_seq_one_letter_code
_entity_poly.pdbx_strand_id
1 'polypeptide(L)'
;MEYKMEKPVHGVIGTEKYSCSIEWRNGNFISDEPAKTGGNDAGPDPFTLLLSSIASCTLITLRMYIERKGWDIPSIVVNTNMFKTIQGDNISTFIDRDIYFPYPLEAEKKNRLHEIAQHCPISKIIEGNTKVRTFVYHEEDIDKKIEYSNSDITVVWKPELCKHSGRCVSQLPGVFNLKTKPWITMSGATTETIIDQVKKCPSGALSFFYNKEEKNPPSRPR
;
A
#
# COMPACT_ATOMS: atom_id res chain seq x y z
N MET A 1 -13.42 -6.93 0.78
CA MET A 1 -12.56 -5.74 0.66
C MET A 1 -11.13 -6.23 0.78
N GLU A 2 -10.41 -6.26 -0.34
CA GLU A 2 -9.04 -6.78 -0.43
C GLU A 2 -8.10 -5.64 -0.80
N TYR A 3 -6.97 -5.53 -0.09
CA TYR A 3 -5.94 -4.54 -0.44
C TYR A 3 -5.09 -5.07 -1.58
N LYS A 4 -4.67 -4.17 -2.48
CA LYS A 4 -3.79 -4.51 -3.60
C LYS A 4 -2.39 -4.97 -3.16
N MET A 5 -1.96 -4.56 -1.96
CA MET A 5 -0.67 -4.93 -1.37
C MET A 5 -0.90 -5.73 -0.09
N GLU A 6 -0.05 -6.73 0.17
CA GLU A 6 -0.08 -7.50 1.41
C GLU A 6 0.27 -6.64 2.64
N LYS A 7 1.32 -5.82 2.50
CA LYS A 7 1.74 -4.79 3.46
C LYS A 7 1.49 -3.40 2.85
N PRO A 8 1.07 -2.40 3.63
CA PRO A 8 0.94 -1.04 3.13
C PRO A 8 2.30 -0.48 2.70
N VAL A 9 2.29 0.48 1.77
CA VAL A 9 3.45 1.36 1.58
C VAL A 9 3.57 2.19 2.86
N HIS A 10 4.75 2.17 3.48
CA HIS A 10 5.01 2.89 4.72
C HIS A 10 5.89 4.10 4.42
N GLY A 11 5.52 5.26 4.97
CA GLY A 11 6.27 6.50 4.80
C GLY A 11 6.56 7.12 6.15
N VAL A 12 7.79 7.58 6.32
CA VAL A 12 8.24 8.31 7.52
C VAL A 12 8.95 9.57 7.10
N ILE A 13 8.66 10.67 7.78
CA ILE A 13 9.38 11.93 7.66
C ILE A 13 9.88 12.32 9.06
N GLY A 14 11.14 12.74 9.13
CA GLY A 14 11.77 13.24 10.34
C GLY A 14 11.67 14.76 10.46
N THR A 15 12.67 15.38 11.09
CA THR A 15 12.81 16.84 11.18
C THR A 15 13.55 17.45 10.00
N GLU A 16 14.19 16.62 9.17
CA GLU A 16 14.75 17.06 7.89
C GLU A 16 13.61 17.56 6.99
N LYS A 17 13.83 18.72 6.35
CA LYS A 17 12.78 19.37 5.58
C LYS A 17 12.44 18.55 4.35
N TYR A 18 11.16 18.17 4.25
CA TYR A 18 10.51 17.59 3.07
C TYR A 18 11.07 16.27 2.53
N SER A 19 12.15 15.75 3.12
CA SER A 19 12.71 14.43 2.81
C SER A 19 12.00 13.32 3.58
N CYS A 20 11.41 12.38 2.84
CA CYS A 20 10.66 11.25 3.35
C CYS A 20 11.32 9.92 2.95
N SER A 21 11.37 8.95 3.86
CA SER A 21 11.70 7.56 3.53
C SER A 21 10.42 6.79 3.22
N ILE A 22 10.35 6.15 2.06
CA ILE A 22 9.23 5.33 1.61
C ILE A 22 9.67 3.88 1.48
N GLU A 23 8.97 2.98 2.16
CA GLU A 23 9.20 1.53 2.11
C GLU A 23 8.06 0.82 1.38
N TRP A 24 8.40 -0.07 0.46
CA TRP A 24 7.46 -0.97 -0.22
C TRP A 24 8.01 -2.39 -0.25
N ARG A 25 7.16 -3.39 -0.02
CA ARG A 25 7.52 -4.83 -0.09
C ARG A 25 8.87 -5.18 0.55
N ASN A 26 9.95 -5.14 -0.23
CA ASN A 26 11.32 -5.49 0.11
C ASN A 26 12.36 -4.39 -0.18
N GLY A 27 11.94 -3.14 -0.46
CA GLY A 27 12.83 -2.02 -0.79
C GLY A 27 12.40 -0.71 -0.13
N ASN A 28 13.29 0.28 -0.21
CA ASN A 28 13.05 1.65 0.23
C ASN A 28 13.65 2.67 -0.76
N PHE A 29 13.08 3.87 -0.78
CA PHE A 29 13.57 5.01 -1.56
C PHE A 29 13.27 6.32 -0.82
N ILE A 30 13.98 7.37 -1.18
CA ILE A 30 13.75 8.73 -0.69
C ILE A 30 12.80 9.45 -1.64
N SER A 31 11.78 10.13 -1.10
CA SER A 31 11.02 11.15 -1.80
C SER A 31 11.34 12.48 -1.16
N ASP A 32 11.77 13.46 -1.96
CA ASP A 32 12.23 14.73 -1.44
C ASP A 32 11.81 15.86 -2.38
N GLU A 33 11.61 17.03 -1.79
CA GLU A 33 11.31 18.24 -2.53
C GLU A 33 12.61 18.86 -3.08
N PRO A 34 12.58 19.53 -4.24
CA PRO A 34 13.75 20.23 -4.75
C PRO A 34 14.25 21.34 -3.80
N ALA A 35 15.51 21.76 -3.99
CA ALA A 35 16.12 22.83 -3.19
C ALA A 35 15.30 24.15 -3.15
N LYS A 36 14.63 24.48 -4.26
CA LYS A 36 13.77 25.68 -4.36
C LYS A 36 12.54 25.65 -3.45
N THR A 37 12.04 24.47 -3.11
CA THR A 37 10.92 24.25 -2.18
C THR A 37 11.40 23.89 -0.77
N GLY A 38 12.72 23.81 -0.57
CA GLY A 38 13.38 23.69 0.73
C GLY A 38 13.80 22.28 1.12
N GLY A 39 13.72 21.31 0.20
CA GLY A 39 14.32 19.99 0.37
C GLY A 39 15.74 19.93 -0.18
N ASN A 40 16.27 18.72 -0.35
CA ASN A 40 17.65 18.47 -0.78
C ASN A 40 17.75 17.89 -2.20
N ASP A 41 16.62 17.73 -2.90
CA ASP A 41 16.55 17.10 -4.23
C ASP A 41 17.17 15.67 -4.22
N ALA A 42 17.09 14.98 -3.07
CA ALA A 42 17.72 13.67 -2.84
C ALA A 42 16.93 12.49 -3.44
N GLY A 43 15.75 12.76 -4.00
CA GLY A 43 14.86 11.80 -4.63
C GLY A 43 13.71 12.51 -5.34
N PRO A 44 12.86 11.76 -6.06
CA PRO A 44 11.72 12.36 -6.76
C PRO A 44 10.70 12.96 -5.78
N ASP A 45 10.21 14.15 -6.12
CA ASP A 45 9.10 14.77 -5.42
C ASP A 45 7.78 13.99 -5.66
N PRO A 46 6.72 14.25 -4.86
CA PRO A 46 5.46 13.52 -4.98
C PRO A 46 4.78 13.60 -6.35
N PHE A 47 4.90 14.73 -7.08
CA PHE A 47 4.35 14.84 -8.44
C PHE A 47 5.17 14.02 -9.43
N THR A 48 6.50 14.06 -9.32
CA THR A 48 7.39 13.20 -10.12
C THR A 48 7.10 11.72 -9.88
N LEU A 49 6.82 11.31 -8.64
CA LEU A 49 6.41 9.92 -8.33
C LEU A 49 5.07 9.54 -8.97
N LEU A 50 4.07 10.43 -8.92
CA LEU A 50 2.77 10.19 -9.57
C LEU A 50 2.93 10.02 -11.08
N LEU A 51 3.65 10.93 -11.75
CA LEU A 51 3.92 10.87 -13.18
C LEU A 51 4.74 9.63 -13.56
N SER A 52 5.76 9.30 -12.76
CA SER A 52 6.58 8.09 -12.92
C SER A 52 5.73 6.83 -12.86
N SER A 53 4.71 6.78 -11.99
CA SER A 53 3.81 5.62 -11.88
C SER A 53 3.00 5.39 -13.16
N ILE A 54 2.61 6.46 -13.86
CA ILE A 54 1.90 6.40 -15.15
C ILE A 54 2.86 5.93 -16.23
N ALA A 55 4.04 6.55 -16.33
CA ALA A 55 5.06 6.20 -17.29
C ALA A 55 5.46 4.71 -17.17
N SER A 56 5.79 4.27 -15.96
CA SER A 56 6.19 2.88 -15.69
C SER A 56 5.06 1.89 -15.98
N CYS A 57 3.82 2.22 -15.58
CA CYS A 57 2.68 1.34 -15.81
C CYS A 57 2.39 1.18 -17.31
N THR A 58 2.50 2.26 -18.08
CA THR A 58 2.37 2.21 -19.55
C THR A 58 3.49 1.38 -20.18
N LEU A 59 4.75 1.64 -19.83
CA LEU A 59 5.90 0.90 -20.37
C LEU A 59 5.78 -0.62 -20.11
N ILE A 60 5.46 -1.01 -18.89
CA ILE A 60 5.26 -2.42 -18.51
C ILE A 60 4.10 -3.03 -19.32
N THR A 61 2.97 -2.34 -19.41
CA THR A 61 1.78 -2.82 -20.15
C THR A 61 2.10 -3.03 -21.63
N LEU A 62 2.80 -2.09 -22.25
CA LEU A 62 3.21 -2.20 -23.65
C LEU A 62 4.19 -3.35 -23.86
N ARG A 63 5.22 -3.47 -22.99
CA ARG A 63 6.20 -4.56 -23.06
C ARG A 63 5.53 -5.93 -22.98
N MET A 64 4.63 -6.12 -22.00
CA MET A 64 3.84 -7.36 -21.87
C MET A 64 3.05 -7.68 -23.15
N TYR A 65 2.46 -6.67 -23.79
CA TYR A 65 1.70 -6.86 -25.02
C TYR A 65 2.58 -7.23 -26.22
N ILE A 66 3.72 -6.55 -26.36
CA ILE A 66 4.73 -6.79 -27.40
C ILE A 66 5.26 -8.22 -27.33
N GLU A 67 5.63 -8.66 -26.12
CA GLU A 67 6.10 -10.04 -25.87
C GLU A 67 5.02 -11.05 -26.23
N ARG A 68 3.78 -10.82 -25.80
CA ARG A 68 2.63 -11.67 -26.15
C ARG A 68 2.40 -11.78 -27.66
N LYS A 69 2.75 -10.75 -28.43
CA LYS A 69 2.61 -10.72 -29.90
C LYS A 69 3.86 -11.20 -30.63
N GLY A 70 4.97 -11.46 -29.93
CA GLY A 70 6.24 -11.82 -30.55
C GLY A 70 6.82 -10.71 -31.42
N TRP A 71 6.55 -9.45 -31.09
CA TRP A 71 7.08 -8.31 -31.85
C TRP A 71 8.48 -7.93 -31.37
N ASP A 72 9.41 -7.73 -32.31
CA ASP A 72 10.74 -7.21 -32.01
C ASP A 72 10.72 -5.68 -31.94
N ILE A 73 10.46 -5.18 -30.74
CA ILE A 73 10.38 -3.75 -30.42
C ILE A 73 11.37 -3.50 -29.27
N PRO A 74 12.63 -3.12 -29.54
CA PRO A 74 13.67 -3.08 -28.50
C PRO A 74 13.47 -1.98 -27.46
N SER A 75 12.92 -0.83 -27.84
CA SER A 75 12.80 0.32 -26.94
C SER A 75 11.49 1.09 -27.14
N ILE A 76 10.97 1.60 -26.04
CA ILE A 76 9.76 2.40 -25.96
C ILE A 76 10.08 3.52 -24.99
N VAL A 77 9.75 4.75 -25.37
CA VAL A 77 9.91 5.89 -24.48
C VAL A 77 8.54 6.49 -24.18
N VAL A 78 8.34 6.82 -22.92
CA VAL A 78 7.13 7.48 -22.43
C VAL A 78 7.56 8.72 -21.66
N ASN A 79 7.07 9.88 -22.09
CA ASN A 79 7.16 11.12 -21.33
C ASN A 79 5.79 11.43 -20.72
N THR A 80 5.78 11.93 -19.50
CA THR A 80 4.55 12.32 -18.82
C THR A 80 4.70 13.68 -18.17
N ASN A 81 3.67 14.51 -18.26
CA ASN A 81 3.62 15.79 -17.56
C ASN A 81 2.18 16.09 -17.15
N MET A 82 1.98 17.05 -16.25
CA MET A 82 0.64 17.45 -15.82
C MET A 82 0.45 18.95 -15.79
N PHE A 83 -0.77 19.37 -16.06
CA PHE A 83 -1.18 20.77 -15.97
C PHE A 83 -2.61 20.87 -15.46
N LYS A 84 -3.00 22.07 -15.01
CA LYS A 84 -4.36 22.36 -14.57
C LYS A 84 -4.95 23.41 -15.48
N THR A 85 -6.24 23.27 -15.80
CA THR A 85 -7.02 24.34 -16.41
C THR A 85 -8.10 24.80 -15.45
N ILE A 86 -8.41 26.09 -15.53
CA ILE A 86 -9.40 26.74 -14.69
C ILE A 86 -10.46 27.33 -15.64
N GLN A 87 -11.71 26.89 -15.50
CA GLN A 87 -12.85 27.46 -16.21
C GLN A 87 -13.92 27.85 -15.18
N GLY A 88 -14.01 29.15 -14.89
CA GLY A 88 -14.81 29.63 -13.76
C GLY A 88 -14.29 29.04 -12.45
N ASP A 89 -15.18 28.45 -11.65
CA ASP A 89 -14.84 27.79 -10.39
C ASP A 89 -14.39 26.33 -10.56
N ASN A 90 -14.44 25.79 -11.79
CA ASN A 90 -14.05 24.41 -12.06
C ASN A 90 -12.55 24.31 -12.36
N ILE A 91 -11.84 23.54 -11.54
CA ILE A 91 -10.44 23.17 -11.75
C ILE A 91 -10.38 21.75 -12.32
N SER A 92 -9.88 21.63 -13.54
CA SER A 92 -9.62 20.35 -14.19
C SER A 92 -8.12 20.09 -14.22
N THR A 93 -7.70 18.87 -13.83
CA THR A 93 -6.30 18.44 -13.92
C THR A 93 -6.14 17.50 -15.10
N PHE A 94 -5.10 17.73 -15.90
CA PHE A 94 -4.76 16.93 -17.08
C PHE A 94 -3.37 16.34 -16.88
N ILE A 95 -3.18 15.12 -17.38
CA ILE A 95 -1.88 14.46 -17.46
C ILE A 95 -1.67 14.07 -18.91
N ASP A 96 -0.64 14.64 -19.52
CA ASP A 96 -0.22 14.29 -20.87
C ASP A 96 0.74 13.11 -20.82
N ARG A 97 0.66 12.27 -21.83
CA ARG A 97 1.51 11.10 -22.01
C ARG A 97 1.90 10.96 -23.47
N ASP A 98 3.16 11.25 -23.76
CA ASP A 98 3.74 11.09 -25.10
C ASP A 98 4.46 9.76 -25.18
N ILE A 99 4.14 8.96 -26.20
CA ILE A 99 4.77 7.67 -26.46
C ILE A 99 5.48 7.75 -27.80
N TYR A 100 6.77 7.46 -27.82
CA TYR A 100 7.54 7.39 -29.06
C TYR A 100 8.49 6.19 -29.09
N PHE A 101 8.82 5.79 -30.32
CA PHE A 101 9.68 4.65 -30.61
C PHE A 101 10.94 5.18 -31.31
N PRO A 102 12.15 4.96 -30.78
CA PRO A 102 13.39 5.54 -31.31
C PRO A 102 13.88 4.86 -32.61
N TYR A 103 12.98 4.20 -33.35
CA TYR A 103 13.24 3.55 -34.63
C TYR A 103 11.94 3.44 -35.44
N PRO A 104 12.03 3.21 -36.76
CA PRO A 104 10.85 3.07 -37.61
C PRO A 104 9.95 1.92 -37.17
N LEU A 105 8.66 2.18 -37.07
CA LEU A 105 7.64 1.20 -36.75
C LEU A 105 6.41 1.44 -37.64
N GLU A 106 5.84 0.36 -38.15
CA GLU A 106 4.61 0.39 -38.96
C GLU A 106 3.47 1.10 -38.24
N ALA A 107 2.65 1.84 -38.99
CA ALA A 107 1.53 2.60 -38.45
C ALA A 107 0.53 1.71 -37.70
N GLU A 108 0.27 0.49 -38.18
CA GLU A 108 -0.63 -0.45 -37.53
C GLU A 108 -0.15 -0.84 -36.13
N LYS A 109 1.13 -1.17 -35.97
CA LYS A 109 1.73 -1.47 -34.65
C LYS A 109 1.69 -0.26 -33.73
N LYS A 110 1.98 0.94 -34.24
CA LYS A 110 1.88 2.20 -33.46
C LYS A 110 0.45 2.44 -32.96
N ASN A 111 -0.55 2.33 -33.84
CA ASN A 111 -1.95 2.51 -33.49
C ASN A 111 -2.38 1.48 -32.44
N ARG A 112 -1.97 0.22 -32.61
CA ARG A 112 -2.31 -0.82 -31.65
C ARG A 112 -1.67 -0.58 -30.28
N LEU A 113 -0.41 -0.14 -30.24
CA LEU A 113 0.28 0.18 -28.99
C LEU A 113 -0.36 1.40 -28.31
N HIS A 114 -0.80 2.40 -29.08
CA HIS A 114 -1.54 3.54 -28.55
C HIS A 114 -2.83 3.10 -27.83
N GLU A 115 -3.64 2.24 -28.45
CA GLU A 115 -4.86 1.68 -27.83
C GLU A 115 -4.54 0.93 -26.52
N ILE A 116 -3.50 0.08 -26.54
CA ILE A 116 -3.11 -0.70 -25.36
C ILE A 116 -2.64 0.21 -24.20
N ALA A 117 -1.94 1.31 -24.51
CA ALA A 117 -1.47 2.25 -23.49
C ALA A 117 -2.61 2.91 -22.71
N GLN A 118 -3.78 3.10 -23.33
CA GLN A 118 -4.98 3.64 -22.66
C GLN A 118 -5.60 2.67 -21.64
N HIS A 119 -5.19 1.39 -21.64
CA HIS A 119 -5.76 0.38 -20.76
C HIS A 119 -4.84 0.00 -19.59
N CYS A 120 -3.74 0.73 -19.38
CA CYS A 120 -2.84 0.43 -18.27
C CYS A 120 -3.55 0.64 -16.91
N PRO A 121 -3.29 -0.22 -15.90
CA PRO A 121 -3.99 -0.17 -14.62
C PRO A 121 -3.98 1.18 -13.90
N ILE A 122 -2.88 1.95 -13.99
CA ILE A 122 -2.79 3.26 -13.32
C ILE A 122 -3.67 4.31 -14.02
N SER A 123 -3.69 4.37 -15.35
CA SER A 123 -4.62 5.25 -16.09
C SER A 123 -6.07 4.99 -15.68
N LYS A 124 -6.47 3.71 -15.60
CA LYS A 124 -7.83 3.34 -15.15
C LYS A 124 -8.17 3.80 -13.73
N ILE A 125 -7.19 3.87 -12.84
CA ILE A 125 -7.39 4.36 -11.46
C ILE A 125 -7.58 5.87 -11.47
N ILE A 126 -6.77 6.60 -12.22
CA ILE A 126 -6.78 8.07 -12.27
C ILE A 126 -8.03 8.59 -12.99
N GLU A 127 -8.39 7.98 -14.11
CA GLU A 127 -9.58 8.32 -14.91
C GLU A 127 -10.88 7.76 -14.30
N GLY A 128 -10.76 6.91 -13.29
CA GLY A 128 -11.88 6.28 -12.60
C GLY A 128 -12.42 7.08 -11.40
N ASN A 129 -13.26 6.43 -10.59
CA ASN A 129 -13.83 7.01 -9.37
C ASN A 129 -12.99 6.66 -8.13
N THR A 130 -11.76 7.15 -8.08
CA THR A 130 -10.85 6.88 -6.96
C THR A 130 -11.08 7.88 -5.82
N LYS A 131 -11.21 7.38 -4.59
CA LYS A 131 -11.37 8.20 -3.37
C LYS A 131 -10.25 7.91 -2.39
N VAL A 132 -9.53 8.96 -1.99
CA VAL A 132 -8.58 8.90 -0.88
C VAL A 132 -9.37 9.06 0.42
N ARG A 133 -9.26 8.09 1.34
CA ARG A 133 -9.89 8.14 2.67
C ARG A 133 -8.81 8.39 3.72
N THR A 134 -8.95 9.47 4.48
CA THR A 134 -7.97 9.90 5.48
C THR A 134 -8.42 9.56 6.88
N PHE A 135 -7.45 9.18 7.70
CA PHE A 135 -7.65 8.68 9.05
C PHE A 135 -6.51 9.19 9.93
N VAL A 136 -6.84 9.92 10.99
CA VAL A 136 -5.89 10.32 12.03
C VAL A 136 -6.17 9.48 13.27
N TYR A 137 -5.12 9.15 14.01
CA TYR A 137 -5.22 8.41 15.28
C TYR A 137 -4.68 9.30 16.39
N HIS A 138 -5.41 9.40 17.49
CA HIS A 138 -4.93 10.04 18.71
C HIS A 138 -4.84 8.97 19.77
N GLU A 139 -3.70 8.89 20.46
CA GLU A 139 -3.53 7.90 21.54
C GLU A 139 -4.49 8.17 22.71
N GLU A 140 -4.84 9.44 22.90
CA GLU A 140 -5.79 9.93 23.91
C GLU A 140 -7.23 9.46 23.66
N ASP A 141 -7.58 9.12 22.42
CA ASP A 141 -8.93 8.64 22.05
C ASP A 141 -9.10 7.12 22.31
N ILE A 142 -8.08 6.44 22.84
CA ILE A 142 -8.09 4.99 23.09
C ILE A 142 -8.55 4.73 24.53
N ASP A 143 -9.85 4.80 24.75
CA ASP A 143 -10.44 4.54 26.08
C ASP A 143 -10.42 3.05 26.46
N LYS A 144 -10.43 2.15 25.47
CA LYS A 144 -10.58 0.71 25.70
C LYS A 144 -9.43 -0.08 25.08
N LYS A 145 -8.83 -0.91 25.93
CA LYS A 145 -7.90 -1.97 25.53
C LYS A 145 -8.50 -3.29 25.97
N ILE A 146 -8.73 -4.18 25.01
CA ILE A 146 -9.27 -5.51 25.27
C ILE A 146 -8.16 -6.50 24.97
N GLU A 147 -7.84 -7.35 25.95
CA GLU A 147 -6.75 -8.31 25.86
C GLU A 147 -7.28 -9.72 25.66
N TYR A 148 -6.64 -10.46 24.77
CA TYR A 148 -6.92 -11.86 24.49
C TYR A 148 -5.61 -12.65 24.54
N SER A 149 -5.51 -13.61 25.45
CA SER A 149 -4.27 -14.36 25.69
C SER A 149 -4.43 -15.84 25.36
N ASN A 150 -3.36 -16.46 24.83
CA ASN A 150 -3.15 -17.91 24.85
C ASN A 150 -1.91 -18.23 25.72
N SER A 151 -1.31 -19.42 25.57
CA SER A 151 -0.10 -19.79 26.31
C SER A 151 1.10 -18.91 25.97
N ASP A 152 1.22 -18.46 24.72
CA ASP A 152 2.46 -17.90 24.18
C ASP A 152 2.43 -16.37 24.10
N ILE A 153 1.27 -15.80 23.76
CA ILE A 153 1.10 -14.37 23.50
C ILE A 153 -0.17 -13.80 24.12
N THR A 154 -0.15 -12.48 24.29
CA THR A 154 -1.33 -11.66 24.54
C THR A 154 -1.51 -10.67 23.39
N VAL A 155 -2.68 -10.69 22.77
CA VAL A 155 -3.10 -9.76 21.74
C VAL A 155 -3.93 -8.66 22.38
N VAL A 156 -3.52 -7.41 22.16
CA VAL A 156 -4.23 -6.20 22.59
C VAL A 156 -5.02 -5.68 21.40
N TRP A 157 -6.33 -5.52 21.58
CA TRP A 157 -7.22 -4.88 20.63
C TRP A 157 -7.71 -3.55 21.16
N LYS A 158 -7.61 -2.52 20.32
CA LYS A 158 -8.05 -1.14 20.54
C LYS A 158 -9.22 -0.86 19.59
N PRO A 159 -10.49 -1.06 20.00
CA PRO A 159 -11.66 -0.98 19.13
C PRO A 159 -11.79 0.35 18.37
N GLU A 160 -11.43 1.45 19.02
CA GLU A 160 -11.52 2.81 18.50
C GLU A 160 -10.58 3.02 17.29
N LEU A 161 -9.47 2.28 17.23
CA LEU A 161 -8.57 2.26 16.09
C LEU A 161 -9.01 1.28 14.99
N CYS A 162 -9.99 0.40 15.26
CA CYS A 162 -10.35 -0.69 14.36
C CYS A 162 -11.32 -0.25 13.25
N LYS A 163 -10.85 -0.18 12.01
CA LYS A 163 -11.63 0.34 10.86
C LYS A 163 -12.12 -0.73 9.89
N HIS A 164 -11.58 -1.95 10.00
CA HIS A 164 -11.83 -3.05 9.05
C HIS A 164 -11.96 -4.38 9.77
N SER A 165 -12.71 -4.44 10.88
CA SER A 165 -12.89 -5.65 11.70
C SER A 165 -13.32 -6.87 10.88
N GLY A 166 -14.12 -6.66 9.83
CA GLY A 166 -14.51 -7.69 8.86
C GLY A 166 -13.34 -8.43 8.21
N ARG A 167 -12.13 -7.84 8.11
CA ARG A 167 -10.93 -8.53 7.59
C ARG A 167 -10.43 -9.61 8.54
N CYS A 168 -10.35 -9.31 9.83
CA CYS A 168 -9.93 -10.29 10.83
C CYS A 168 -10.93 -11.44 10.88
N VAL A 169 -12.23 -11.13 10.85
CA VAL A 169 -13.31 -12.12 10.81
C VAL A 169 -13.23 -12.99 9.56
N SER A 170 -12.98 -12.41 8.38
CA SER A 170 -12.92 -13.17 7.13
C SER A 170 -11.64 -14.00 6.96
N GLN A 171 -10.51 -13.52 7.48
CA GLN A 171 -9.20 -14.14 7.25
C GLN A 171 -8.82 -15.17 8.32
N LEU A 172 -9.37 -15.06 9.53
CA LEU A 172 -9.13 -15.98 10.64
C LEU A 172 -10.46 -16.49 11.24
N PRO A 173 -11.31 -17.21 10.47
CA PRO A 173 -12.63 -17.65 10.95
C PRO A 173 -12.56 -18.64 12.13
N GLY A 174 -11.44 -19.34 12.31
CA GLY A 174 -11.21 -20.20 13.47
C GLY A 174 -11.04 -19.40 14.77
N VAL A 175 -10.48 -18.19 14.69
CA VAL A 175 -10.26 -17.31 15.84
C VAL A 175 -11.44 -16.35 16.04
N PHE A 176 -12.06 -15.85 14.97
CA PHE A 176 -13.15 -14.89 15.03
C PHE A 176 -14.49 -15.53 14.63
N ASN A 177 -15.44 -15.61 15.55
CA ASN A 177 -16.76 -16.17 15.33
C ASN A 177 -17.87 -15.25 15.83
N LEU A 178 -18.56 -14.57 14.91
CA LEU A 178 -19.64 -13.62 15.21
C LEU A 178 -20.90 -14.26 15.82
N LYS A 179 -21.03 -15.60 15.77
CA LYS A 179 -22.18 -16.33 16.30
C LYS A 179 -22.02 -16.74 17.75
N THR A 180 -20.82 -16.65 18.32
CA THR A 180 -20.52 -17.10 19.69
C THR A 180 -20.14 -15.93 20.59
N LYS A 181 -20.32 -16.11 21.91
CA LYS A 181 -19.74 -15.23 22.93
C LYS A 181 -18.90 -16.10 23.88
N PRO A 182 -17.59 -15.84 24.02
CA PRO A 182 -16.81 -14.81 23.33
C PRO A 182 -16.71 -15.06 21.81
N TRP A 183 -16.62 -13.97 21.05
CA TRP A 183 -16.52 -14.00 19.58
C TRP A 183 -15.08 -14.12 19.08
N ILE A 184 -14.11 -14.14 20.01
CA ILE A 184 -12.67 -14.32 19.76
C ILE A 184 -12.20 -15.53 20.57
N THR A 185 -11.50 -16.46 19.91
CA THR A 185 -10.96 -17.69 20.50
C THR A 185 -9.50 -17.86 20.11
N MET A 186 -8.58 -17.61 21.04
CA MET A 186 -7.13 -17.62 20.77
C MET A 186 -6.53 -19.02 20.52
N SER A 187 -7.29 -20.09 20.75
CA SER A 187 -6.94 -21.46 20.38
C SER A 187 -7.42 -21.86 18.98
N GLY A 188 -8.07 -20.94 18.26
CA GLY A 188 -8.66 -21.20 16.94
C GLY A 188 -7.68 -21.23 15.77
N ALA A 189 -6.41 -20.89 16.00
CA ALA A 189 -5.30 -20.96 15.06
C ALA A 189 -3.97 -21.05 15.83
N THR A 190 -2.86 -21.34 15.13
CA THR A 190 -1.53 -21.33 15.75
C THR A 190 -1.11 -19.91 16.12
N THR A 191 -0.27 -19.78 17.15
CA THR A 191 0.28 -18.49 17.59
C THR A 191 0.93 -17.72 16.44
N GLU A 192 1.70 -18.38 15.58
CA GLU A 192 2.34 -17.77 14.40
C GLU A 192 1.30 -17.19 13.42
N THR A 193 0.23 -17.93 13.13
CA THR A 193 -0.85 -17.46 12.25
C THR A 193 -1.59 -16.26 12.84
N ILE A 194 -1.79 -16.23 14.16
CA ILE A 194 -2.41 -15.09 14.85
C ILE A 194 -1.49 -13.86 14.78
N ILE A 195 -0.19 -14.02 15.01
CA ILE A 195 0.81 -12.95 14.92
C ILE A 195 0.83 -12.35 13.51
N ASP A 196 0.83 -13.18 12.48
CA ASP A 196 0.83 -12.72 11.09
C ASP A 196 -0.44 -11.94 10.75
N GLN A 197 -1.59 -12.36 11.30
CA GLN A 197 -2.82 -11.61 11.16
C GLN A 197 -2.78 -10.26 11.89
N VAL A 198 -2.22 -10.21 13.10
CA VAL A 198 -2.03 -8.97 13.87
C VAL A 198 -1.13 -8.00 13.11
N LYS A 199 -0.01 -8.48 12.54
CA LYS A 199 0.92 -7.69 11.71
C LYS A 199 0.27 -7.11 10.45
N LYS A 200 -0.80 -7.73 9.94
CA LYS A 200 -1.58 -7.24 8.79
C LYS A 200 -2.59 -6.15 9.16
N CYS A 201 -2.69 -5.75 10.42
CA CYS A 201 -3.56 -4.68 10.88
C CYS A 201 -3.05 -3.31 10.38
N PRO A 202 -3.74 -2.65 9.43
CA PRO A 202 -3.24 -1.40 8.83
C PRO A 202 -3.45 -0.19 9.74
N SER A 203 -4.29 -0.32 10.77
CA SER A 203 -4.65 0.78 11.67
C SER A 203 -3.91 0.77 13.01
N GLY A 204 -3.07 -0.24 13.26
CA GLY A 204 -2.44 -0.42 14.58
C GLY A 204 -3.43 -0.76 15.70
N ALA A 205 -4.68 -1.11 15.36
CA ALA A 205 -5.70 -1.51 16.32
C ALA A 205 -5.38 -2.83 17.03
N LEU A 206 -4.51 -3.65 16.44
CA LEU A 206 -4.02 -4.89 17.02
C LEU A 206 -2.52 -4.76 17.27
N SER A 207 -2.10 -5.14 18.47
CA SER A 207 -0.69 -5.33 18.84
C SER A 207 -0.58 -6.61 19.65
N PHE A 208 0.62 -7.16 19.79
CA PHE A 208 0.84 -8.34 20.63
C PHE A 208 2.16 -8.24 21.40
N PHE A 209 2.24 -8.97 22.50
CA PHE A 209 3.48 -9.23 23.24
C PHE A 209 3.54 -10.69 23.66
N TYR A 210 4.76 -11.23 23.82
CA TYR A 210 4.96 -12.58 24.34
C TYR A 210 4.70 -12.60 25.84
N ASN A 211 3.98 -13.63 26.30
CA ASN A 211 3.80 -13.86 27.73
C ASN A 211 5.16 -14.20 28.32
N LYS A 212 5.52 -13.62 29.46
CA LYS A 212 6.72 -14.05 30.18
C LYS A 212 6.53 -15.51 30.58
N GLU A 213 7.49 -16.38 30.31
CA GLU A 213 7.48 -17.74 30.85
C GLU A 213 7.29 -17.64 32.38
N GLU A 214 6.18 -18.19 32.90
CA GLU A 214 6.15 -18.58 34.30
C GLU A 214 7.22 -19.67 34.46
N LYS A 215 8.41 -19.26 34.89
CA LYS A 215 9.41 -20.19 35.43
C LYS A 215 8.79 -20.84 36.66
N ASN A 216 8.09 -21.95 36.47
CA ASN A 216 7.77 -22.86 37.56
C ASN A 216 9.09 -23.29 38.20
N PRO A 217 9.39 -22.98 39.47
CA PRO A 217 10.55 -23.55 40.12
C PRO A 217 10.36 -25.07 40.19
N PRO A 218 11.40 -25.87 39.93
CA PRO A 218 11.27 -27.32 39.93
C PRO A 218 10.83 -27.78 41.32
N SER A 219 9.76 -28.58 41.35
CA SER A 219 9.31 -29.28 42.54
C SER A 219 10.47 -30.15 43.06
N ARG A 220 10.92 -29.84 44.28
CA ARG A 220 11.92 -30.66 44.98
C ARG A 220 11.29 -32.03 45.29
N PRO A 221 11.89 -33.15 44.90
CA PRO A 221 11.45 -34.46 45.37
C PRO A 221 11.82 -34.63 46.86
N ARG A 222 10.89 -35.18 47.64
CA ARG A 222 11.17 -35.87 48.90
C ARG A 222 10.99 -37.36 48.67
#